data_AF-A0A7C2TC03-F1
#
_entry.id   AF-A0A7C2TC03-F1
#
_cell.length_a   1.000
_cell.length_b   1.000
_cell.length_c   1.000
_cell.angle_alpha   90.00
_cell.angle_beta   90.00
_cell.angle_gamma   90.00
#
_symmetry.space_group_name_H-M   'P 1'
#
loop_
_entity.id
_entity.type
_entity.pdbx_description
1 polymer ?
#
loop_
_entity_poly.entity_id
_entity_poly.type
_entity_poly.pdbx_seq_one_letter_code
_entity_poly.pdbx_strand_id
1 'polypeptide(L)'
;MNVALYRRYLQQYVREAIANSDGTNAGIAEYLSVLNISGFLVKHRVEKQRALADAQQAFNEHRHWPLKIVLSHLGVEEDRR
;
A
#
# COMPACT_ATOMS: atom_id res chain seq x y z
N MET A 1 9.17 6.89 -14.36
CA MET A 1 8.17 6.28 -13.45
C MET A 1 6.86 6.18 -14.20
N ASN A 2 6.30 4.96 -14.30
CA ASN A 2 5.02 4.73 -14.94
C ASN A 2 3.88 4.82 -13.90
N VAL A 3 3.07 5.89 -14.00
CA VAL A 3 2.00 6.19 -13.05
C VAL A 3 0.93 5.09 -13.01
N ALA A 4 0.62 4.46 -14.14
CA ALA A 4 -0.37 3.39 -14.19
C ALA A 4 0.11 2.13 -13.44
N LEU A 5 1.38 1.76 -13.63
CA LEU A 5 1.99 0.64 -12.90
C LEU A 5 2.12 0.93 -11.41
N TYR A 6 2.53 2.15 -11.05
CA TYR A 6 2.56 2.59 -9.66
C TYR A 6 1.19 2.45 -8.99
N ARG A 7 0.12 2.99 -9.59
CA ARG A 7 -1.24 2.90 -9.04
C ARG A 7 -1.71 1.46 -8.88
N ARG A 8 -1.41 0.62 -9.88
CA ARG A 8 -1.71 -0.81 -9.83
C ARG A 8 -1.04 -1.51 -8.65
N TYR A 9 0.26 -1.26 -8.44
CA TYR A 9 0.98 -1.87 -7.32
C TYR A 9 0.54 -1.30 -5.97
N LEU A 10 0.24 0.00 -5.91
CA LEU A 10 -0.29 0.63 -4.69
C LEU A 10 -1.60 -0.03 -4.28
N GLN A 11 -2.56 -0.14 -5.19
CA GLN A 11 -3.83 -0.82 -4.94
C GLN A 11 -3.63 -2.29 -4.54
N GLN A 12 -2.70 -2.99 -5.21
CA GLN A 12 -2.39 -4.38 -4.89
C GLN A 12 -1.88 -4.52 -3.45
N TYR A 13 -0.84 -3.76 -3.07
CA TYR A 13 -0.25 -3.85 -1.73
C TYR A 13 -1.24 -3.47 -0.64
N VAL A 14 -2.05 -2.43 -0.86
CA VAL A 14 -3.05 -2.00 0.11
C VAL A 14 -4.15 -3.06 0.28
N ARG A 15 -4.67 -3.63 -0.81
CA ARG A 15 -5.67 -4.71 -0.74
C ARG A 15 -5.12 -5.96 -0.05
N GLU A 16 -3.91 -6.34 -0.39
CA GLU A 16 -3.22 -7.49 0.21
C GLU A 16 -2.99 -7.26 1.71
N ALA A 17 -2.59 -6.06 2.11
CA ALA A 17 -2.40 -5.71 3.51
C ALA A 17 -3.71 -5.69 4.30
N ILE A 18 -4.81 -5.17 3.74
CA ILE A 18 -6.13 -5.22 4.37
C ILE A 18 -6.59 -6.67 4.56
N ALA A 19 -6.39 -7.54 3.56
CA ALA A 19 -6.83 -8.93 3.62
C ALA A 19 -5.99 -9.79 4.59
N ASN A 20 -4.74 -9.43 4.84
CA ASN A 20 -3.80 -10.20 5.67
C ASN A 20 -3.47 -9.53 7.02
N SER A 21 -4.20 -8.49 7.41
CA SER A 21 -4.05 -7.81 8.71
C SER A 21 -5.35 -7.87 9.51
N ASP A 22 -5.33 -7.29 10.71
CA ASP A 22 -6.50 -7.12 11.56
C ASP A 22 -7.46 -6.00 11.09
N GLY A 23 -7.18 -5.38 9.93
CA GLY A 23 -7.96 -4.28 9.37
C GLY A 23 -7.72 -2.93 10.04
N THR A 24 -6.83 -2.86 11.04
CA THR A 24 -6.40 -1.59 11.65
C THR A 24 -5.27 -0.98 10.83
N ASN A 25 -5.12 0.34 10.88
CA ASN A 25 -3.99 1.01 10.22
C ASN A 25 -2.63 0.50 10.74
N ALA A 26 -2.57 0.10 12.01
CA ALA A 26 -1.35 -0.44 12.61
C ALA A 26 -1.02 -1.82 12.03
N GLY A 27 -1.98 -2.74 11.97
CA GLY A 27 -1.78 -4.05 11.36
C GLY A 27 -1.48 -3.98 9.86
N ILE A 28 -2.13 -3.04 9.14
CA ILE A 28 -1.82 -2.79 7.73
C ILE A 28 -0.38 -2.27 7.57
N ALA A 29 0.04 -1.29 8.38
CA ALA A 29 1.40 -0.76 8.33
C ALA A 29 2.44 -1.84 8.66
N GLU A 30 2.16 -2.69 9.65
CA GLU A 30 3.02 -3.81 10.02
C GLU A 30 3.17 -4.81 8.86
N TYR A 31 2.06 -5.23 8.25
CA TYR A 31 2.08 -6.10 7.07
C TYR A 31 2.88 -5.49 5.92
N LEU A 32 2.69 -4.19 5.64
CA LEU A 32 3.44 -3.52 4.59
C LEU A 32 4.94 -3.44 4.91
N SER A 33 5.33 -3.35 6.19
CA SER A 33 6.73 -3.24 6.61
C SER A 33 7.53 -4.53 6.40
N VAL A 34 6.87 -5.69 6.45
CA VAL A 34 7.52 -6.99 6.20
C VAL A 34 7.65 -7.32 4.72
N LEU A 35 6.94 -6.59 3.83
CA LEU A 35 7.09 -6.76 2.39
C LEU A 35 8.48 -6.30 1.93
N ASN A 36 9.25 -7.22 1.38
CA ASN A 36 10.58 -6.93 0.85
C ASN A 36 10.59 -6.98 -0.69
N ILE A 37 10.89 -5.84 -1.31
CA ILE A 37 11.04 -5.73 -2.76
C ILE A 37 12.53 -5.81 -3.08
N SER A 38 13.07 -7.03 -3.06
CA SER A 38 14.47 -7.33 -3.32
C SER A 38 14.64 -8.16 -4.60
N GLY A 39 15.75 -7.94 -5.30
CA GLY A 39 16.13 -8.67 -6.51
C GLY A 39 16.48 -7.78 -7.70
N PHE A 40 17.55 -8.15 -8.41
CA PHE A 40 18.02 -7.43 -9.60
C PHE A 40 17.05 -7.57 -10.80
N LEU A 41 16.31 -8.67 -10.87
CA LEU A 41 15.36 -8.98 -11.95
C LEU A 41 13.91 -8.57 -11.65
N VAL A 42 13.68 -7.78 -10.59
CA VAL A 42 12.33 -7.33 -10.24
C VAL A 42 11.84 -6.32 -11.29
N LYS A 43 10.88 -6.74 -12.11
CA LYS A 43 10.18 -5.86 -13.05
C LYS A 43 9.49 -4.72 -12.29
N HIS A 44 9.63 -3.51 -12.84
CA HIS A 44 9.02 -2.28 -12.32
C HIS A 44 9.41 -1.99 -10.85
N ARG A 45 10.68 -2.29 -10.49
CA ARG A 45 11.19 -2.13 -9.13
C ARG A 45 10.94 -0.73 -8.58
N VAL A 46 11.16 0.31 -9.38
CA VAL A 46 10.98 1.71 -8.97
C VAL A 46 9.52 1.97 -8.59
N GLU A 47 8.57 1.59 -9.45
CA GLU A 47 7.14 1.77 -9.20
C GLU A 47 6.68 1.00 -7.97
N LYS A 48 7.15 -0.25 -7.82
CA LYS A 48 6.83 -1.11 -6.69
C LYS A 48 7.37 -0.57 -5.36
N GLN A 49 8.64 -0.18 -5.32
CA GLN A 49 9.25 0.39 -4.12
C GLN A 49 8.56 1.68 -3.70
N ARG A 50 8.24 2.55 -4.66
CA ARG A 50 7.53 3.79 -4.36
C ARG A 50 6.10 3.54 -3.90
N ALA A 51 5.37 2.64 -4.55
CA ALA A 51 4.03 2.26 -4.11
C ALA A 51 4.02 1.69 -2.68
N LEU A 52 4.99 0.84 -2.35
CA LEU A 52 5.11 0.28 -1.00
C LEU A 52 5.48 1.36 0.03
N ALA A 53 6.45 2.23 -0.29
CA ALA A 53 6.86 3.31 0.59
C ALA A 53 5.72 4.30 0.87
N ASP A 54 4.99 4.72 -0.17
CA ASP A 54 3.86 5.65 -0.03
C ASP A 54 2.74 5.02 0.81
N ALA A 55 2.45 3.72 0.61
CA ALA A 55 1.47 3.01 1.43
C ALA A 55 1.93 2.94 2.90
N GLN A 56 3.17 2.51 3.15
CA GLN A 56 3.73 2.46 4.50
C GLN A 56 3.67 3.81 5.19
N GLN A 57 4.06 4.88 4.50
CA GLN A 57 4.03 6.24 5.03
C GLN A 57 2.61 6.68 5.38
N ALA A 58 1.64 6.50 4.47
CA ALA A 58 0.26 6.89 4.72
C ALA A 58 -0.34 6.16 5.93
N PHE A 59 -0.13 4.85 6.06
CA PHE A 59 -0.64 4.08 7.20
C PHE A 59 0.12 4.37 8.50
N ASN A 60 1.39 4.78 8.44
CA ASN A 60 2.16 5.17 9.62
C ASN A 60 1.85 6.59 10.11
N GLU A 61 1.73 7.56 9.22
CA GLU A 61 1.45 8.96 9.58
C GLU A 61 -0.02 9.14 10.01
N HIS A 62 -0.93 8.43 9.36
CA HIS A 62 -2.37 8.55 9.59
C HIS A 62 -2.96 7.38 10.38
N ARG A 63 -2.18 6.77 11.30
CA ARG A 63 -2.66 5.66 12.16
C ARG A 63 -3.96 5.95 12.89
N HIS A 64 -4.19 7.22 13.25
CA HIS A 64 -5.34 7.70 13.99
C HIS A 64 -6.55 8.03 13.11
N TRP A 65 -6.40 8.04 11.78
CA TRP A 65 -7.49 8.32 10.87
C TRP A 65 -8.34 7.07 10.62
N PRO A 66 -9.65 7.20 10.35
CA PRO A 66 -10.43 6.11 9.82
C PRO A 66 -9.78 5.54 8.54
N LEU A 67 -9.72 4.21 8.43
CA LEU A 67 -9.14 3.50 7.28
C LEU A 67 -9.60 4.08 5.94
N LYS A 68 -10.89 4.36 5.81
CA LYS A 68 -11.53 4.93 4.61
C LYS A 68 -10.89 6.25 4.15
N ILE A 69 -10.44 7.08 5.09
CA ILE A 69 -9.78 8.36 4.79
C ILE A 69 -8.36 8.10 4.28
N VAL A 70 -7.62 7.17 4.89
CA VAL A 70 -6.28 6.78 4.44
C VAL A 70 -6.35 6.17 3.03
N LEU A 71 -7.33 5.32 2.76
CA LEU A 71 -7.57 4.75 1.43
C LEU A 71 -7.92 5.81 0.37
N SER A 72 -8.79 6.76 0.73
CA SER A 72 -9.12 7.88 -0.14
C SER A 72 -7.91 8.78 -0.42
N HIS A 73 -7.07 9.02 0.60
CA HIS A 73 -5.83 9.78 0.45
C HIS A 73 -4.85 9.09 -0.52
N LEU A 74 -4.75 7.77 -0.46
CA LEU A 74 -3.94 6.97 -1.38
C LEU A 74 -4.57 6.83 -2.78
N GLY A 75 -5.79 7.32 -3.00
CA GLY A 75 -6.54 7.10 -4.25
C GLY A 75 -6.86 5.61 -4.50
N VAL A 76 -6.94 4.82 -3.43
CA VAL A 76 -7.33 3.41 -3.48
C VAL A 76 -8.83 3.36 -3.20
N GLU A 77 -9.61 3.15 -4.26
CA GLU A 77 -11.04 2.87 -4.09
C GLU A 77 -11.21 1.48 -3.47
N GLU A 78 -11.95 1.43 -2.37
CA GLU A 78 -12.57 0.20 -1.88
C GLU A 78 -13.46 -0.29 -3.02
N ASP A 79 -13.10 -1.42 -3.64
CA ASP A 79 -13.80 -1.98 -4.80
C ASP A 79 -15.27 -2.18 -4.39
N ARG A 80 -16.15 -1.25 -4.81
CA ARG A 80 -17.60 -1.39 -4.62
C ARG A 80 -18.05 -2.53 -5.53
N ARG A 81 -18.10 -3.73 -4.97
CA ARG A 81 -18.94 -4.82 -5.49
C ARG A 81 -20.23 -4.90 -4.69
#